data_AF-A0A3D8VH41-F1
#
_entry.id   AF-A0A3D8VH41-F1
#
_cell.length_a   1.000
_cell.length_b   1.000
_cell.length_c   1.000
_cell.angle_alpha   90.00
_cell.angle_beta   90.00
_cell.angle_gamma   90.00
#
_symmetry.space_group_name_H-M   'P 1'
#
loop_
_entity.id
_entity.type
_entity.pdbx_description
1 polymer ?
#
loop_
_entity_poly.entity_id
_entity_poly.type
_entity_poly.pdbx_seq_one_letter_code
_entity_poly.pdbx_strand_id
1 'polypeptide(L)'
;MDELITTLVTVAFMAVALFAARAHSRKARDEVMRSFNAQAFDTPVGRVTGEALKVVKISRQPMQLRGDDLSTLGQQDQPSDAFLYCVGPGPSYFVAIAIAQTGIGAVSVKWVVRPLTEERMRGALVGDRKATALAFGRATEA
;
A
#
# COMPACT_ATOMS: atom_id res chain seq x y z
N MET A 1 -0.57 5.47 46.57
CA MET A 1 -1.61 6.12 45.73
C MET A 1 -0.97 6.68 44.46
N ASP A 2 0.22 7.29 44.57
CA ASP A 2 0.97 7.87 43.45
C ASP A 2 1.40 6.87 42.36
N GLU A 3 1.79 5.64 42.74
CA GLU A 3 2.18 4.60 41.77
C GLU A 3 1.02 4.19 40.85
N LEU A 4 -0.18 4.02 41.43
CA LEU A 4 -1.39 3.60 40.72
C LEU A 4 -1.88 4.69 39.76
N ILE A 5 -1.76 5.96 40.17
CA ILE A 5 -2.03 7.13 39.32
C ILE A 5 -1.01 7.20 38.17
N THR A 6 0.28 6.98 38.44
CA THR A 6 1.35 7.03 37.44
C THR A 6 1.20 5.92 36.38
N THR A 7 0.84 4.70 36.80
CA THR A 7 0.57 3.59 35.88
C THR A 7 -0.65 3.85 35.00
N LEU A 8 -1.73 4.40 35.55
CA LEU A 8 -2.93 4.76 34.76
C LEU A 8 -2.63 5.82 33.71
N VAL A 9 -1.86 6.85 34.05
CA VAL A 9 -1.47 7.92 33.13
C VAL A 9 -0.60 7.39 31.98
N THR A 10 0.38 6.52 32.28
CA THR A 10 1.25 5.93 31.25
C THR A 10 0.50 5.00 30.30
N VAL A 11 -0.41 4.16 30.82
CA VAL A 11 -1.25 3.29 29.99
C VAL A 11 -2.19 4.12 29.10
N ALA A 12 -2.78 5.19 29.64
CA ALA A 12 -3.64 6.09 28.87
C ALA A 12 -2.87 6.80 27.75
N PHE A 13 -1.67 7.33 28.02
CA PHE A 13 -0.81 7.94 27.01
C PHE A 13 -0.41 6.97 25.92
N MET A 14 -0.03 5.74 26.28
CA MET A 14 0.34 4.70 25.33
C MET A 14 -0.84 4.29 24.44
N ALA A 15 -2.03 4.15 25.02
CA ALA A 15 -3.26 3.86 24.27
C ALA A 15 -3.61 4.99 23.29
N VAL A 16 -3.48 6.25 23.70
CA VAL A 16 -3.69 7.42 22.83
C VAL A 16 -2.65 7.47 21.72
N ALA A 17 -1.37 7.24 22.01
CA ALA A 17 -0.30 7.22 21.01
C ALA A 17 -0.51 6.10 19.97
N LEU A 18 -0.88 4.90 20.42
CA LEU A 18 -1.19 3.76 19.54
C LEU A 18 -2.43 4.06 18.69
N PHE A 19 -3.47 4.66 19.28
CA PHE A 19 -4.66 5.06 18.55
C PHE A 19 -4.36 6.13 17.50
N ALA A 20 -3.57 7.15 17.85
CA ALA A 20 -3.13 8.20 16.96
C ALA A 20 -2.27 7.65 15.81
N ALA A 21 -1.31 6.78 16.10
CA ALA A 21 -0.50 6.10 15.08
C ALA A 21 -1.38 5.29 14.14
N ARG A 22 -2.33 4.51 14.68
CA ARG A 22 -3.25 3.70 13.87
C ARG A 22 -4.22 4.54 13.05
N ALA A 23 -4.71 5.65 13.59
CA ALA A 23 -5.56 6.61 12.87
C ALA A 23 -4.78 7.33 11.77
N HIS A 24 -3.53 7.71 12.03
CA HIS A 24 -2.63 8.29 11.03
C HIS A 24 -2.37 7.31 9.89
N SER A 25 -2.06 6.05 10.20
CA SER A 25 -1.88 5.00 9.18
C SER A 25 -3.15 4.74 8.37
N ARG A 26 -4.34 4.87 8.97
CA ARG A 26 -5.62 4.75 8.24
C ARG A 26 -5.82 5.92 7.29
N LYS A 27 -5.66 7.16 7.75
CA LYS A 27 -5.77 8.36 6.91
C LYS A 27 -4.79 8.32 5.74
N ALA A 28 -3.53 7.94 6.00
CA ALA A 28 -2.52 7.79 4.96
C ALA A 28 -2.91 6.72 3.93
N ARG A 29 -3.45 5.59 4.39
CA ARG A 29 -3.95 4.52 3.51
C ARG A 29 -5.15 5.00 2.67
N ASP A 30 -6.08 5.73 3.28
CA ASP A 30 -7.27 6.24 2.59
C ASP A 30 -6.87 7.27 1.52
N GLU A 31 -5.87 8.11 1.81
CA GLU A 31 -5.33 9.08 0.84
C GLU A 31 -4.63 8.39 -0.33
N VAL A 32 -3.77 7.40 -0.03
CA VAL A 32 -3.12 6.58 -1.05
C VAL A 32 -4.18 5.91 -1.93
N MET A 33 -5.25 5.38 -1.34
CA MET A 33 -6.29 4.70 -2.12
C MET A 33 -7.17 5.67 -2.91
N ARG A 34 -7.48 6.85 -2.37
CA ARG A 34 -8.14 7.91 -3.13
C ARG A 34 -7.31 8.33 -4.34
N SER A 35 -6.01 8.55 -4.15
CA SER A 35 -5.11 8.94 -5.25
C SER A 35 -4.92 7.84 -6.30
N PHE A 36 -4.91 6.57 -5.88
CA PHE A 36 -4.93 5.41 -6.77
C PHE A 36 -6.24 5.35 -7.58
N ASN A 37 -7.39 5.52 -6.93
CA ASN A 37 -8.69 5.46 -7.58
C ASN A 37 -8.85 6.53 -8.68
N ALA A 38 -8.17 7.67 -8.54
CA ALA A 38 -8.13 8.71 -9.55
C ALA A 38 -7.22 8.40 -10.77
N GLN A 39 -6.39 7.35 -10.70
CA GLN A 39 -5.54 6.96 -11.84
C GLN A 39 -6.37 6.31 -12.94
N ALA A 40 -5.96 6.53 -14.19
CA ALA A 40 -6.60 5.93 -15.36
C ALA A 40 -5.80 4.75 -15.90
N PHE A 41 -6.50 3.72 -16.36
CA PHE A 41 -5.95 2.45 -16.82
C PHE A 41 -6.59 2.08 -18.15
N ASP A 42 -5.76 1.73 -19.12
CA ASP A 42 -6.23 1.28 -20.43
C ASP A 42 -6.45 -0.24 -20.39
N THR A 43 -7.67 -0.68 -20.64
CA THR A 43 -8.06 -2.10 -20.66
C THR A 43 -8.62 -2.47 -22.03
N PRO A 44 -8.72 -3.78 -22.38
CA PRO A 44 -9.33 -4.22 -23.63
C PRO A 44 -10.80 -3.80 -23.78
N VAL A 45 -11.51 -3.52 -22.68
CA VAL A 45 -12.92 -3.05 -22.72
C VAL A 45 -13.04 -1.52 -22.70
N GLY A 46 -11.91 -0.80 -22.72
CA GLY A 46 -11.86 0.66 -22.67
C GLY A 46 -11.06 1.21 -21.50
N ARG A 47 -11.01 2.54 -21.40
CA ARG A 47 -10.29 3.23 -20.34
C ARG A 47 -11.14 3.26 -19.06
N VAL A 48 -10.56 2.85 -17.94
CA VAL A 48 -11.23 2.81 -16.62
C VAL A 48 -10.39 3.53 -15.56
N THR A 49 -10.98 3.79 -14.40
CA THR A 49 -10.27 4.35 -13.24
C THR A 49 -9.82 3.25 -12.27
N GLY A 50 -8.95 3.59 -11.32
CA GLY A 50 -8.50 2.65 -10.30
C GLY A 50 -9.63 2.08 -9.44
N GLU A 51 -10.74 2.81 -9.31
CA GLU A 51 -11.95 2.34 -8.62
C GLU A 51 -12.58 1.10 -9.28
N ALA A 52 -12.45 0.97 -10.61
CA ALA A 52 -12.92 -0.19 -11.36
C ALA A 52 -11.95 -1.39 -11.28
N LEU A 53 -10.77 -1.21 -10.68
CA LEU A 53 -9.79 -2.27 -10.49
C LEU A 53 -9.93 -2.92 -9.12
N LYS A 54 -9.75 -4.24 -9.08
CA LYS A 54 -9.63 -5.01 -7.85
C LYS A 54 -8.16 -5.14 -7.47
N VAL A 55 -7.75 -4.52 -6.37
CA VAL A 55 -6.41 -4.73 -5.77
C VAL A 55 -6.39 -6.08 -5.07
N VAL A 56 -5.59 -7.01 -5.60
CA VAL A 56 -5.52 -8.41 -5.10
C VAL A 56 -4.36 -8.63 -4.14
N LYS A 57 -3.30 -7.82 -4.24
CA LYS A 57 -2.13 -7.87 -3.37
C LYS A 57 -1.49 -6.49 -3.25
N ILE A 58 -1.04 -6.17 -2.05
CA ILE A 58 -0.20 -5.00 -1.78
C ILE A 58 1.12 -5.52 -1.22
N SER A 59 2.22 -5.28 -1.93
CA SER A 59 3.57 -5.53 -1.44
C SER A 59 4.20 -4.21 -1.05
N ARG A 60 4.78 -4.11 0.14
CA ARG A 60 5.55 -2.94 0.58
C ARG A 60 7.00 -3.35 0.62
N GLN A 61 7.85 -2.64 -0.11
CA GLN A 61 9.29 -2.79 0.07
C GLN A 61 9.77 -1.70 1.02
N PRO A 62 10.46 -2.06 2.13
CA PRO A 62 11.16 -1.06 2.91
C PRO A 62 12.24 -0.46 2.01
N MET A 63 12.20 0.85 1.80
CA MET A 63 13.19 1.56 1.00
C MET A 63 14.54 1.45 1.73
N GLN A 64 15.49 0.71 1.16
CA GLN A 64 16.86 0.72 1.66
C GLN A 64 17.47 2.07 1.31
N LEU A 65 17.47 3.00 2.26
CA LEU A 65 18.25 4.23 2.16
C LEU A 65 19.72 3.86 1.96
N ARG A 66 20.30 4.31 0.85
CA ARG A 66 21.74 4.19 0.58
C ARG A 66 22.47 5.01 1.65
N GLY A 67 23.47 4.41 2.29
CA GLY A 67 23.99 4.76 3.61
C GLY A 67 24.67 6.12 3.86
N ASP A 68 24.43 7.15 3.05
CA ASP A 68 25.03 8.48 3.29
C ASP A 68 24.08 9.49 3.98
N ASP A 69 22.77 9.22 4.04
CA ASP A 69 21.76 10.14 4.65
C ASP A 69 21.38 9.75 6.10
N LEU A 70 22.29 9.12 6.85
CA LEU A 70 22.01 8.57 8.18
C LEU A 70 22.00 9.59 9.34
N SER A 71 22.23 10.88 9.08
CA SER A 71 22.39 11.88 10.14
C SER A 71 21.15 12.76 10.42
N THR A 72 20.05 12.63 9.68
CA THR A 72 18.92 13.59 9.81
C THR A 72 17.53 13.00 10.10
N LEU A 73 17.34 11.69 10.20
CA LEU A 73 16.00 11.12 10.39
C LEU A 73 15.85 10.37 11.70
N GLY A 74 15.49 11.13 12.73
CA GLY A 74 14.74 10.59 13.87
C GLY A 74 13.43 10.01 13.37
N GLN A 75 13.33 8.68 13.36
CA GLN A 75 12.12 7.90 13.59
C GLN A 75 10.81 8.49 12.99
N GLN A 76 10.80 8.77 11.69
CA GLN A 76 9.56 9.02 10.94
C GLN A 76 9.44 7.99 9.81
N ASP A 77 8.24 7.43 9.68
CA ASP A 77 7.81 6.43 8.68
C ASP A 77 8.60 6.55 7.36
N GLN A 78 9.54 5.63 7.15
CA GLN A 78 10.30 5.57 5.90
C GLN A 78 9.32 5.45 4.73
N PRO A 79 9.48 6.27 3.66
CA PRO A 79 8.63 6.16 2.48
C PRO A 79 8.84 4.79 1.84
N SER A 80 7.94 3.85 2.10
CA SER A 80 7.97 2.53 1.47
C SER A 80 7.27 2.61 0.13
N ASP A 81 7.95 2.25 -0.95
CA ASP A 81 7.28 2.04 -2.23
C ASP A 81 6.27 0.90 -2.07
N ALA A 82 5.01 1.17 -2.45
CA ALA A 82 3.93 0.19 -2.39
C ALA A 82 3.58 -0.28 -3.80
N PHE A 83 3.64 -1.58 -4.02
CA PHE A 83 3.28 -2.26 -5.25
C PHE A 83 1.87 -2.84 -5.10
N LEU A 84 0.91 -2.24 -5.79
CA LEU A 84 -0.47 -2.70 -5.84
C LEU A 84 -0.66 -3.55 -7.10
N TYR A 85 -0.87 -4.85 -6.90
CA TYR A 85 -1.23 -5.77 -7.98
C TYR A 85 -2.74 -5.75 -8.16
N CYS A 86 -3.18 -5.44 -9.38
CA CYS A 86 -4.56 -5.12 -9.69
C CYS A 86 -5.09 -5.96 -10.86
N VAL A 87 -6.35 -6.35 -10.77
CA VAL A 87 -7.10 -7.01 -11.84
C VAL A 87 -8.24 -6.10 -12.27
N GLY A 88 -8.30 -5.78 -13.57
CA GLY A 88 -9.36 -4.97 -14.15
C GLY A 88 -10.43 -5.78 -14.86
N PRO A 89 -11.40 -5.11 -15.49
CA PRO A 89 -12.38 -5.77 -16.35
C PRO A 89 -11.70 -6.53 -17.51
N GLY A 90 -12.24 -7.71 -17.84
CA GLY A 90 -11.62 -8.62 -18.81
C GLY A 90 -10.26 -9.18 -18.32
N PRO A 91 -9.45 -9.78 -19.22
CA PRO A 91 -8.11 -10.26 -18.88
C PRO A 91 -7.10 -9.10 -18.80
N SER A 92 -7.27 -8.23 -17.81
CA SER A 92 -6.45 -7.03 -17.61
C SER A 92 -5.72 -7.07 -16.28
N TYR A 93 -4.40 -7.02 -16.31
CA TYR A 93 -3.55 -7.13 -15.13
C TYR A 93 -2.60 -5.95 -15.05
N PHE A 94 -2.41 -5.38 -13.86
CA PHE A 94 -1.55 -4.23 -13.66
C PHE A 94 -0.74 -4.34 -12.38
N VAL A 95 0.40 -3.67 -12.35
CA VAL A 95 1.05 -3.23 -11.12
C VAL A 95 1.07 -1.71 -11.10
N ALA A 96 0.55 -1.14 -10.01
CA ALA A 96 0.62 0.28 -9.72
C ALA A 96 1.61 0.49 -8.58
N ILE A 97 2.65 1.29 -8.85
CA ILE A 97 3.74 1.55 -7.92
C ILE A 97 3.53 2.94 -7.35
N ALA A 98 3.26 3.01 -6.05
CA ALA A 98 3.21 4.25 -5.29
C ALA A 98 4.63 4.63 -4.90
N ILE A 99 5.14 5.71 -5.48
CA ILE A 99 6.43 6.30 -5.13
C ILE A 99 6.14 7.47 -4.20
N ALA A 100 6.47 7.31 -2.92
CA ALA A 100 6.36 8.39 -1.96
C ALA A 100 7.46 9.43 -2.21
N GLN A 101 7.05 10.69 -2.33
CA GLN A 101 7.96 11.82 -2.46
C GLN A 101 7.89 12.63 -1.17
N THR A 102 9.02 12.80 -0.50
CA THR A 102 9.16 13.66 0.66
C THR A 102 9.53 15.06 0.19
N GLY A 103 8.66 16.05 0.46
CA GLY A 103 8.93 17.46 0.25
C GLY A 103 8.85 18.25 1.56
N ILE A 104 9.28 19.51 1.54
CA ILE A 104 9.20 20.41 2.70
C ILE A 104 7.72 20.59 3.07
N GLY A 105 7.27 19.92 4.13
CA GLY A 105 5.93 20.06 4.71
C GLY A 105 4.82 19.18 4.11
N ALA A 106 5.08 18.35 3.09
CA ALA A 106 4.06 17.46 2.51
C ALA A 106 4.65 16.15 1.96
N VAL A 107 3.90 15.06 2.15
CA VAL A 107 4.14 13.77 1.47
C VAL A 107 3.21 13.71 0.27
N SER A 108 3.76 13.63 -0.94
CA SER A 108 2.99 13.39 -2.16
C SER A 108 3.28 12.00 -2.73
N VAL A 109 2.31 11.39 -3.41
CA VAL A 109 2.48 10.08 -4.03
C VAL A 109 2.47 10.24 -5.55
N LYS A 110 3.55 9.79 -6.19
CA LYS A 110 3.61 9.65 -7.64
C LYS A 110 3.30 8.21 -8.02
N TRP A 111 2.42 8.02 -8.99
CA TRP A 111 2.04 6.70 -9.47
C TRP A 111 2.78 6.32 -10.75
N VAL A 112 3.30 5.10 -10.80
CA VAL A 112 3.76 4.46 -12.03
C VAL A 112 2.91 3.21 -12.27
N VAL A 113 2.16 3.21 -13.36
CA VAL A 113 1.31 2.08 -13.76
C VAL A 113 2.00 1.29 -14.87
N ARG A 114 1.99 -0.03 -14.73
CA ARG A 114 2.49 -0.96 -15.76
C ARG A 114 1.47 -2.08 -16.00
N PRO A 115 1.08 -2.32 -17.27
CA PRO A 115 0.33 -3.53 -17.59
C PRO A 115 1.21 -4.76 -17.38
N LEU A 116 0.57 -5.86 -17.00
CA LEU A 116 1.18 -7.17 -16.83
C LEU A 116 0.47 -8.18 -17.73
N THR A 117 1.21 -9.19 -18.16
CA THR A 117 0.59 -10.40 -18.70
C THR A 117 0.05 -11.25 -17.56
N GLU A 118 -0.83 -12.20 -17.87
CA GLU A 118 -1.35 -13.15 -16.88
C GLU A 118 -0.22 -13.94 -16.21
N GLU A 119 0.76 -14.40 -16.97
CA GLU A 119 1.89 -15.19 -16.47
C GLU A 119 2.71 -14.38 -15.46
N ARG A 120 2.94 -13.09 -15.74
CA ARG A 120 3.63 -12.19 -14.81
C ARG A 120 2.81 -11.94 -13.54
N MET A 121 1.49 -11.80 -13.66
CA MET A 121 0.62 -11.69 -12.49
C MET A 121 0.66 -12.97 -11.66
N ARG A 122 0.55 -14.16 -12.28
CA ARG A 122 0.67 -15.46 -11.60
C ARG A 122 2.01 -15.57 -10.87
N GLY A 123 3.11 -15.22 -11.54
CA GLY A 123 4.45 -15.16 -10.96
C GLY A 123 4.53 -14.28 -9.70
N ALA A 124 3.95 -13.07 -9.75
CA ALA A 124 3.93 -12.15 -8.62
C ALA A 124 3.08 -12.62 -7.42
N LEU A 125 2.12 -13.52 -7.68
CA LEU A 125 1.21 -14.07 -6.67
C LEU A 125 1.62 -15.47 -6.18
N VAL A 126 2.72 -16.04 -6.69
CA VAL A 126 3.25 -17.33 -6.23
C VAL A 126 3.37 -17.35 -4.70
N GLY A 127 2.85 -18.40 -4.08
CA GLY A 127 2.82 -18.58 -2.62
C GLY A 127 1.69 -17.82 -1.90
N ASP A 128 1.01 -16.86 -2.56
CA ASP A 128 -0.13 -16.13 -2.01
C ASP A 128 -1.45 -16.71 -2.55
N ARG A 129 -1.91 -17.80 -1.93
CA ARG A 129 -3.14 -18.51 -2.32
C ARG A 129 -4.37 -17.59 -2.30
N LYS A 130 -4.44 -16.66 -1.35
CA LYS A 130 -5.57 -15.73 -1.23
C LYS A 130 -5.57 -14.73 -2.38
N ALA A 131 -4.43 -14.08 -2.66
CA ALA A 131 -4.34 -13.14 -3.76
C ALA A 131 -4.56 -13.84 -5.12
N THR A 132 -4.04 -15.05 -5.28
CA THR A 132 -4.27 -15.88 -6.48
C THR A 132 -5.75 -16.17 -6.67
N ALA A 133 -6.45 -16.60 -5.61
CA ALA A 133 -7.88 -16.86 -5.66
C ALA A 133 -8.70 -15.59 -5.94
N LEU A 134 -8.27 -14.45 -5.41
CA LEU A 134 -8.88 -13.16 -5.73
C LEU A 134 -8.65 -12.76 -7.18
N ALA A 135 -7.47 -13.02 -7.75
CA ALA A 135 -7.13 -12.62 -9.10
C ALA A 135 -7.82 -13.48 -10.17
N PHE A 136 -7.80 -14.81 -9.99
CA PHE A 136 -8.19 -15.78 -11.03
C PHE A 136 -9.43 -16.61 -10.67
N GLY A 137 -10.07 -16.34 -9.53
CA GLY A 137 -11.10 -17.21 -8.96
C GLY A 137 -10.49 -18.38 -8.16
N ARG A 138 -11.33 -19.23 -7.55
CA ARG A 138 -10.81 -20.47 -6.93
C ARG A 138 -10.11 -21.26 -8.03
N ALA A 139 -8.80 -21.41 -7.91
CA ALA A 139 -8.09 -22.43 -8.66
C ALA A 139 -8.72 -23.77 -8.24
N THR A 140 -9.57 -24.33 -9.09
CA THR A 140 -9.80 -25.77 -9.06
C THR A 140 -8.47 -26.38 -9.50
N GLU A 141 -7.62 -26.67 -8.52
CA GLU A 141 -6.54 -27.63 -8.70
C GLU A 141 -7.19 -28.91 -9.23
N ALA A 142 -6.67 -29.40 -10.36
CA ALA A 142 -7.00 -30.71 -10.93
C ALA A 142 -6.42 -31.82 -10.04
#